data_AF-A0A919B183-F1
#
_entry.id   AF-A0A919B183-F1
#
_cell.length_a   1.000
_cell.length_b   1.000
_cell.length_c   1.000
_cell.angle_alpha   90.00
_cell.angle_beta   90.00
_cell.angle_gamma   90.00
#
_symmetry.space_group_name_H-M   'P 1'
#
loop_
_entity.id
_entity.type
_entity.pdbx_description
1 polymer ?
#
loop_
_entity_poly.entity_id
_entity_poly.type
_entity_poly.pdbx_seq_one_letter_code
_entity_poly.pdbx_strand_id
1 'polypeptide(L)'
;MSRHIHTADDVAPGTITLCVQDGRRWAHTPVSAYLWEHAGEEMRAGLRDVARRPLRGASRPVVVVRREDVEGADACGANGGGARG
;
A
#
# COMPACT_ATOMS: atom_id res chain seq x y z
N MET A 1 -9.75 -13.58 -11.21
CA MET A 1 -8.85 -13.16 -10.11
C MET A 1 -9.63 -12.16 -9.26
N SER A 2 -9.74 -12.35 -7.94
CA SER A 2 -10.47 -11.40 -7.08
C SER A 2 -9.68 -10.09 -6.99
N ARG A 3 -10.27 -9.01 -7.50
CA ARG A 3 -9.71 -7.66 -7.49
C ARG A 3 -9.79 -7.13 -6.06
N HIS A 4 -8.65 -6.87 -5.43
CA HIS A 4 -8.60 -6.14 -4.16
C HIS A 4 -8.76 -4.66 -4.46
N ILE A 5 -9.70 -4.01 -3.78
CA ILE A 5 -10.06 -2.61 -3.99
C ILE A 5 -9.80 -1.90 -2.67
N HIS A 6 -8.98 -0.86 -2.70
CA HIS A 6 -8.82 0.06 -1.57
C HIS A 6 -9.90 1.12 -1.67
N THR A 7 -10.53 1.42 -0.55
CA THR A 7 -11.55 2.45 -0.38
C THR A 7 -11.03 3.55 0.55
N ALA A 8 -11.70 4.70 0.59
CA ALA A 8 -11.37 5.78 1.52
C ALA A 8 -11.49 5.36 3.00
N ASP A 9 -12.29 4.34 3.30
CA ASP A 9 -12.38 3.71 4.63
C ASP A 9 -11.11 2.92 5.00
N ASP A 10 -10.34 2.44 4.02
CA ASP A 10 -9.07 1.73 4.24
C ASP A 10 -7.90 2.67 4.56
N VAL A 11 -8.12 3.99 4.51
CA VAL A 11 -7.11 5.02 4.78
C VAL A 11 -7.65 6.01 5.80
N ALA A 12 -7.33 5.77 7.08
CA ALA A 12 -7.74 6.65 8.16
C ALA A 12 -7.26 8.10 7.90
N PRO A 13 -8.05 9.13 8.27
CA PRO A 13 -7.63 10.52 8.12
C PRO A 13 -6.25 10.78 8.74
N GLY A 14 -5.39 11.49 8.01
CA GLY A 14 -4.01 11.78 8.44
C GLY A 14 -3.04 10.60 8.31
N THR A 15 -3.44 9.51 7.67
CA THR A 15 -2.58 8.34 7.40
C THR A 15 -2.43 8.07 5.91
N ILE A 16 -1.40 7.30 5.58
CA ILE A 16 -1.28 6.50 4.37
C ILE A 16 -1.33 5.03 4.76
N THR A 17 -1.66 4.15 3.83
CA THR A 17 -1.65 2.71 4.05
C THR A 17 -0.57 2.06 3.20
N LEU A 18 0.36 1.35 3.85
CA LEU A 18 1.34 0.50 3.18
C LEU A 18 0.72 -0.89 2.97
N CYS A 19 0.54 -1.26 1.70
CA CYS A 19 -0.14 -2.48 1.30
C CYS A 19 0.88 -3.49 0.76
N VAL A 20 0.80 -4.72 1.26
CA VAL A 20 1.62 -5.85 0.78
C VAL A 20 0.72 -7.03 0.45
N GLN A 21 0.91 -7.63 -0.71
CA GLN A 21 0.13 -8.78 -1.18
C GLN A 21 0.90 -10.10 -1.03
N ASP A 22 0.21 -11.15 -0.59
CA ASP A 22 0.66 -12.54 -0.58
C ASP A 22 -0.41 -13.47 -1.17
N GLY A 23 -0.32 -13.76 -2.46
CA GLY A 23 -1.36 -14.49 -3.17
C GLY A 23 -2.72 -13.79 -3.04
N ARG A 24 -3.62 -14.38 -2.25
CA ARG A 24 -4.96 -13.80 -1.97
C ARG A 24 -5.04 -12.96 -0.69
N ARG A 25 -3.97 -12.90 0.11
CA ARG A 25 -3.93 -12.16 1.38
C ARG A 25 -3.33 -10.78 1.16
N TRP A 26 -3.88 -9.80 1.87
CA TRP A 26 -3.37 -8.43 1.91
C TRP A 26 -3.04 -8.06 3.35
N ALA A 27 -1.89 -7.42 3.54
CA ALA A 27 -1.53 -6.76 4.78
C ALA A 27 -1.59 -5.25 4.57
N HIS A 28 -2.27 -4.57 5.48
CA HIS A 28 -2.41 -3.11 5.48
C HIS A 28 -1.74 -2.57 6.74
N THR A 29 -0.74 -1.72 6.56
CA THR A 29 -0.03 -1.08 7.67
C THR A 29 -0.27 0.42 7.58
N PRO A 30 -1.13 1.00 8.45
CA PRO A 30 -1.33 2.43 8.47
C PRO A 30 -0.07 3.13 9.01
N VAL A 31 0.31 4.22 8.37
CA VAL A 31 1.44 5.07 8.73
C VAL A 31 0.99 6.52 8.70
N SER A 32 1.43 7.34 9.64
CA SER A 32 1.16 8.78 9.61
C SER A 32 1.62 9.39 8.28
N ALA A 33 0.73 10.12 7.60
CA ALA A 33 1.06 10.82 6.35
C ALA A 33 2.18 11.83 6.58
N TYR A 34 2.07 12.63 7.65
CA TYR A 34 3.10 13.58 8.06
C TYR A 34 4.47 12.91 8.24
N LEU A 35 4.52 11.78 8.97
CA LEU A 35 5.76 11.03 9.14
C LEU A 35 6.31 10.56 7.80
N TRP A 36 5.48 10.01 6.93
CA TRP A 36 5.91 9.51 5.63
C TRP A 36 6.50 10.60 4.75
N GLU A 37 5.85 11.76 4.68
CA GLU A 37 6.29 12.91 3.88
C GLU A 37 7.63 13.48 4.35
N HIS A 38 7.86 13.53 5.66
CA HIS A 38 9.08 14.09 6.25
C HIS A 38 10.17 13.06 6.55
N ALA A 39 9.85 11.77 6.43
CA ALA A 39 10.82 10.69 6.61
C ALA A 39 11.86 10.69 5.48
N GLY A 40 13.13 10.60 5.86
CA GLY A 40 14.22 10.24 4.94
C GLY A 40 14.05 8.82 4.38
N GLU A 41 14.77 8.50 3.30
CA GLU A 41 14.59 7.23 2.60
C GLU A 41 14.92 6.01 3.48
N GLU A 42 15.89 6.10 4.39
CA GLU A 42 16.20 5.03 5.35
C GLU A 42 15.00 4.71 6.25
N MET A 43 14.31 5.74 6.76
CA MET A 43 13.12 5.56 7.59
C MET A 43 11.97 4.99 6.76
N ARG A 44 11.77 5.46 5.52
CA ARG A 44 10.77 4.90 4.61
C ARG A 44 11.07 3.44 4.27
N ALA A 45 12.33 3.06 4.09
CA ALA A 45 12.74 1.67 3.90
C ALA A 45 12.41 0.81 5.12
N GLY A 46 12.70 1.30 6.33
CA GLY A 46 12.32 0.62 7.57
C GLY A 46 10.80 0.44 7.73
N LEU A 47 10.01 1.46 7.37
CA LEU A 47 8.54 1.37 7.37
C LEU A 47 8.03 0.34 6.35
N ARG A 48 8.63 0.27 5.15
CA ARG A 48 8.33 -0.76 4.15
C ARG A 48 8.66 -2.16 4.68
N ASP A 49 9.77 -2.31 5.41
CA ASP A 49 10.13 -3.59 6.04
C ASP A 49 9.16 -4.00 7.14
N VAL A 50 8.71 -3.05 7.97
CA VAL A 50 7.64 -3.29 8.95
C VAL A 50 6.36 -3.76 8.27
N ALA A 51 5.95 -3.12 7.17
CA ALA A 51 4.76 -3.51 6.42
C ALA A 51 4.84 -4.92 5.83
N ARG A 52 6.04 -5.43 5.56
CA ARG A 52 6.26 -6.81 5.08
C ARG A 52 6.17 -7.84 6.19
N ARG A 53 6.49 -7.51 7.45
CA ARG A 53 6.59 -8.47 8.57
C ARG A 53 5.39 -9.41 8.75
N PRO A 54 4.13 -8.97 8.58
CA PRO A 54 2.97 -9.86 8.72
C PRO A 54 2.92 -10.99 7.68
N LEU A 55 3.68 -10.87 6.59
CA LEU A 55 3.70 -11.80 5.48
C LEU A 55 5.10 -12.40 5.35
N ARG A 56 5.23 -13.73 5.33
CA ARG A 56 6.55 -14.36 5.19
C ARG A 56 7.14 -14.03 3.82
N GLY A 57 8.16 -13.18 3.80
CA GLY A 57 8.87 -12.80 2.56
C GLY A 57 9.49 -11.40 2.64
N ALA A 58 10.79 -11.34 2.93
CA ALA A 58 11.57 -10.15 2.60
C ALA A 58 11.55 -9.95 1.07
N SER A 59 11.56 -8.70 0.60
CA SER A 59 11.53 -8.35 -0.84
C SER A 59 10.17 -8.30 -1.53
N ARG A 60 9.04 -8.37 -0.81
CA ARG A 60 7.72 -8.12 -1.43
C ARG A 60 7.54 -6.64 -1.79
N PRO A 61 6.92 -6.34 -2.94
CA PRO A 61 6.61 -4.95 -3.30
C PRO A 61 5.63 -4.38 -2.28
N VAL A 62 5.86 -3.12 -1.90
CA VAL A 62 4.99 -2.36 -1.01
C VAL A 62 4.32 -1.28 -1.84
N VAL A 63 2.99 -1.31 -1.89
CA VAL A 63 2.19 -0.26 -2.51
C VAL A 63 1.86 0.78 -1.45
N VAL A 64 2.10 2.05 -1.75
CA VAL A 64 1.70 3.17 -0.88
C VAL A 64 0.36 3.65 -1.38
N VAL A 65 -0.65 3.63 -0.51
CA VAL A 65 -1.99 4.12 -0.81
C VAL A 65 -2.28 5.34 0.05
N ARG A 66 -2.53 6.47 -0.59
CA ARG A 66 -2.95 7.70 0.07
C ARG A 66 -4.46 7.83 0.01
N ARG A 67 -5.00 8.66 0.88
CA ARG A 67 -6.45 8.91 0.92
C ARG A 67 -6.94 9.58 -0.39
N GLU A 68 -6.13 10.48 -0.94
CA GLU A 68 -6.39 11.12 -2.25
C GLU A 68 -6.45 10.11 -3.42
N ASP A 69 -5.69 9.02 -3.36
CA ASP A 69 -5.67 7.98 -4.40
C ASP A 69 -6.97 7.16 -4.46
N VAL A 70 -7.74 7.16 -3.36
CA VAL A 70 -8.99 6.39 -3.22
C VAL A 70 -10.23 7.30 -3.15
N GLU A 71 -10.08 8.56 -2.76
CA GLU A 71 -11.15 9.57 -2.79
C GLU A 71 -11.36 10.18 -4.18
N GLY A 72 -10.33 10.22 -5.02
CA GLY A 72 -10.42 10.72 -6.39
C GLY A 72 -10.83 9.68 -7.43
N ALA A 73 -11.02 8.41 -7.02
CA ALA A 73 -11.05 7.31 -7.96
C ALA A 73 -12.12 6.23 -7.69
N ASP A 74 -13.10 6.14 -8.58
CA ASP A 74 -13.77 4.88 -8.93
C ASP A 74 -12.82 3.88 -9.67
N ALA A 75 -11.49 4.04 -9.62
CA ALA A 75 -10.54 3.41 -10.55
C ALA A 75 -9.11 3.33 -9.94
N CYS A 76 -8.45 2.21 -9.67
CA CYS A 76 -8.25 1.07 -10.52
C CYS A 76 -7.55 -0.02 -9.69
N GLY A 77 -8.17 -1.20 -9.65
CA GLY A 77 -7.40 -2.43 -9.46
C GLY A 77 -6.76 -2.77 -10.80
N ALA A 78 -5.50 -2.37 -11.00
CA ALA A 78 -4.69 -2.83 -12.12
C ALA A 78 -3.20 -2.55 -11.85
N ASN A 79 -2.60 -3.24 -10.89
CA ASN A 79 -1.16 -3.54 -10.97
C ASN A 79 -0.98 -5.05 -11.12
N GLY A 80 -1.71 -5.61 -12.09
CA GLY A 80 -1.34 -6.84 -12.77
C GLY A 80 -0.58 -6.43 -14.02
N GLY A 81 0.72 -6.72 -14.06
CA GLY A 81 1.49 -6.63 -15.29
C GLY A 81 0.82 -7.43 -16.40
N GLY A 82 0.73 -6.82 -17.58
CA GLY A 82 0.13 -7.43 -18.75
C GLY A 82 0.41 -6.58 -19.97
N ALA A 83 1.59 -6.76 -20.56
CA ALA A 83 1.80 -6.45 -21.97
C ALA A 83 0.75 -7.18 -22.81
N ARG A 84 0.05 -6.45 -23.69
CA ARG A 84 -0.46 -6.91 -25.01
C ARG A 84 -1.33 -5.84 -25.65
N GLY A 85 -0.99 -5.49 -26.90
CA GLY A 85 -1.79 -4.68 -27.81
C GLY A 85 -0.93 -3.75 -28.64
#